data_AF-K1ZY68-F1
#
_entry.id   AF-K1ZY68-F1
#
_cell.length_a   1.000
_cell.length_b   1.000
_cell.length_c   1.000
_cell.angle_alpha   90.00
_cell.angle_beta   90.00
_cell.angle_gamma   90.00
#
_symmetry.space_group_name_H-M   'P 1'
#
loop_
_entity.id
_entity.type
_entity.pdbx_description
1 polymer ?
#
loop_
_entity_poly.entity_id
_entity_poly.type
_entity_poly.pdbx_seq_one_letter_code
_entity_poly.pdbx_strand_id
1 'polypeptide(L)'
;ADAPGVPAAFLFDGDTYAGLEARKMDPDTLRWAQGHLRILSGLYGLLRPLDAIRPYRLEMGSRLANPKGDTLYAYWGKTIAKALNTQADEVGATALINCASTEYFSAVDPKALKLPVITPVFLEERNGEAKIVSFWAKKARGAMARFIARHHLTDPADLRGFDLGGYGFRPDQSDASRLVFSRQVAEAQAA
;
A
#
# COMPACT_ATOMS: atom_id res chain seq x y z
N ALA A 1 31.45 -1.35 -9.94
CA ALA A 1 30.68 -1.22 -11.19
C ALA A 1 29.29 -0.70 -10.82
N ASP A 2 28.94 0.51 -11.26
CA ASP A 2 27.63 1.10 -11.03
C ASP A 2 26.58 0.40 -11.90
N ALA A 3 25.98 -0.66 -11.37
CA ALA A 3 24.77 -1.20 -11.99
C ALA A 3 23.68 -0.11 -11.95
N PRO A 4 23.01 0.18 -13.09
CA PRO A 4 21.93 1.16 -13.12
C PRO A 4 20.80 0.73 -12.18
N GLY A 5 20.16 1.71 -11.53
CA GLY A 5 19.03 1.44 -10.64
C GLY A 5 17.84 0.86 -11.40
N VAL A 6 17.02 0.07 -10.69
CA VAL A 6 15.78 -0.53 -11.21
C VAL A 6 14.59 0.25 -10.65
N PRO A 7 13.53 0.54 -11.45
CA PRO A 7 12.30 1.13 -10.94
C PRO A 7 11.76 0.38 -9.70
N ALA A 8 11.43 1.11 -8.64
CA ALA A 8 11.02 0.55 -7.36
C ALA A 8 9.88 -0.48 -7.47
N ALA A 9 8.82 -0.17 -8.24
CA ALA A 9 7.68 -1.06 -8.45
C ALA A 9 8.03 -2.35 -9.20
N PHE A 10 9.19 -2.41 -9.85
CA PHE A 10 9.67 -3.59 -10.57
C PHE A 10 10.75 -4.35 -9.80
N LEU A 11 11.40 -3.72 -8.82
CA LEU A 11 12.44 -4.35 -8.01
C LEU A 11 11.88 -5.07 -6.78
N PHE A 12 10.89 -4.48 -6.11
CA PHE A 12 10.31 -5.10 -4.92
C PHE A 12 9.49 -6.35 -5.28
N ASP A 13 9.53 -7.32 -4.38
CA ASP A 13 8.89 -8.63 -4.52
C ASP A 13 8.14 -9.03 -3.24
N GLY A 14 7.24 -10.00 -3.34
CA GLY A 14 6.37 -10.50 -2.26
C GLY A 14 4.89 -10.27 -2.51
N ASP A 15 4.04 -10.79 -1.62
CA ASP A 15 2.58 -10.91 -1.83
C ASP A 15 1.89 -9.61 -2.27
N THR A 16 2.26 -8.47 -1.67
CA THR A 16 1.72 -7.16 -2.05
C THR A 16 2.10 -6.80 -3.48
N TYR A 17 3.35 -7.01 -3.89
CA TYR A 17 3.80 -6.70 -5.25
C TYR A 17 3.26 -7.71 -6.27
N ALA A 18 3.07 -8.96 -5.87
CA ALA A 18 2.35 -9.99 -6.64
C ALA A 18 0.86 -9.65 -6.84
N GLY A 19 0.27 -8.82 -5.97
CA GLY A 19 -1.07 -8.26 -6.17
C GLY A 19 -1.07 -6.97 -7.00
N LEU A 20 -0.04 -6.13 -6.82
CA LEU A 20 0.14 -4.89 -7.60
C LEU A 20 0.36 -5.19 -9.08
N GLU A 21 1.08 -6.26 -9.39
CA GLU A 21 1.35 -6.72 -10.76
C GLU A 21 1.83 -5.58 -11.68
N ALA A 22 2.74 -4.74 -11.18
CA ALA A 22 3.17 -3.50 -11.85
C ALA A 22 3.69 -3.73 -13.28
N ARG A 23 4.32 -4.88 -13.54
CA ARG A 23 4.82 -5.27 -14.88
C ARG A 23 3.69 -5.54 -15.89
N LYS A 24 2.45 -5.71 -15.44
CA LYS A 24 1.26 -5.92 -16.27
C LYS A 24 0.41 -4.65 -16.41
N MET A 25 0.82 -3.55 -15.80
CA MET A 25 0.16 -2.26 -16.00
C MET A 25 0.58 -1.68 -17.35
N ASP A 26 -0.38 -1.14 -18.09
CA ASP A 26 -0.09 -0.37 -19.30
C ASP A 26 0.64 0.94 -18.95
N PRO A 27 1.26 1.62 -19.94
CA PRO A 27 2.02 2.85 -19.70
C PRO A 27 1.19 3.99 -19.07
N ASP A 28 -0.12 4.02 -19.30
CA ASP A 28 -0.98 5.07 -18.77
C ASP A 28 -1.27 4.85 -17.29
N THR A 29 -1.65 3.62 -16.94
CA THR A 29 -1.78 3.17 -15.55
C THR A 29 -0.48 3.41 -14.76
N LEU A 30 0.70 3.12 -15.35
CA LEU A 30 1.99 3.36 -14.69
C LEU A 30 2.30 4.84 -14.51
N ARG A 31 2.01 5.71 -15.48
CA ARG A 31 2.18 7.16 -15.34
C ARG A 31 1.26 7.71 -14.27
N TRP A 32 0.00 7.26 -14.21
CA TRP A 32 -0.92 7.68 -13.18
C TRP A 32 -0.44 7.23 -11.79
N ALA A 33 -0.04 5.96 -11.66
CA ALA A 33 0.54 5.42 -10.42
C ALA A 33 1.79 6.21 -9.99
N GLN A 34 2.61 6.68 -10.94
CA GLN A 34 3.79 7.48 -10.62
C GLN A 34 3.44 8.76 -9.83
N GLY A 35 2.30 9.39 -10.15
CA GLY A 35 1.78 10.55 -9.43
C GLY A 35 1.12 10.21 -8.09
N HIS A 36 0.40 9.08 -8.00
CA HIS A 36 -0.57 8.84 -6.93
C HIS A 36 -0.23 7.68 -5.97
N LEU A 37 0.68 6.78 -6.36
CA LEU A 37 1.12 5.66 -5.53
C LEU A 37 2.46 5.97 -4.87
N ARG A 38 2.60 5.66 -3.59
CA ARG A 38 3.88 5.71 -2.88
C ARG A 38 4.22 4.38 -2.23
N ILE A 39 5.50 4.04 -2.23
CA ILE A 39 6.05 2.82 -1.65
C ILE A 39 6.91 3.23 -0.45
N LEU A 40 6.54 2.77 0.75
CA LEU A 40 7.34 3.00 1.96
C LEU A 40 8.58 2.10 1.95
N SER A 41 9.71 2.65 2.34
CA SER A 41 11.02 2.01 2.28
C SER A 41 11.83 2.31 3.53
N GLY A 42 12.43 1.31 4.16
CA GLY A 42 13.33 1.55 5.30
C GLY A 42 14.55 2.40 4.94
N LEU A 43 15.11 2.20 3.73
CA LEU A 43 16.30 2.91 3.26
C LEU A 43 15.98 4.25 2.57
N TYR A 44 14.96 4.27 1.72
CA TYR A 44 14.63 5.43 0.89
C TYR A 44 13.46 6.27 1.44
N GLY A 45 12.79 5.80 2.49
CA GLY A 45 11.68 6.50 3.14
C GLY A 45 10.39 6.36 2.34
N LEU A 46 10.25 7.16 1.28
CA LEU A 46 9.06 7.23 0.45
C LEU A 46 9.46 7.28 -1.03
N LEU A 47 9.11 6.25 -1.78
CA LEU A 47 9.45 6.09 -3.19
C LEU A 47 8.22 6.25 -4.09
N ARG A 48 8.43 6.75 -5.29
CA ARG A 48 7.50 6.63 -6.42
C ARG A 48 7.74 5.31 -7.17
N PRO A 49 6.73 4.73 -7.85
CA PRO A 49 6.86 3.49 -8.61
C PRO A 49 8.07 3.39 -9.54
N LEU A 50 8.43 4.49 -10.22
CA LEU A 50 9.49 4.56 -11.22
C LEU A 50 10.79 5.17 -10.71
N ASP A 51 10.93 5.44 -9.42
CA ASP A 51 12.21 5.86 -8.86
C ASP A 51 13.23 4.73 -9.01
N ALA A 52 14.41 5.04 -9.54
CA ALA A 52 15.49 4.08 -9.74
C ALA A 52 16.18 3.79 -8.40
N ILE A 53 16.08 2.56 -7.93
CA ILE A 53 16.67 2.10 -6.67
C ILE A 53 17.64 0.94 -6.89
N ARG A 54 18.54 0.72 -5.93
CA ARG A 54 19.45 -0.43 -5.93
C ARG A 54 18.90 -1.53 -5.01
N PRO A 55 19.22 -2.81 -5.27
CA PRO A 55 18.86 -3.89 -4.36
C PRO A 55 19.39 -3.62 -2.95
N TYR A 56 18.50 -3.74 -1.96
CA TYR A 56 18.83 -3.60 -0.55
C TYR A 56 17.88 -4.46 0.28
N ARG A 57 18.26 -4.74 1.53
CA ARG A 57 17.36 -5.34 2.52
C ARG A 57 17.48 -4.57 3.83
N LEU A 58 16.49 -3.72 4.08
CA LEU A 58 16.38 -2.93 5.30
C LEU A 58 14.89 -2.69 5.59
N GLU A 59 14.30 -3.57 6.39
CA GLU A 59 12.89 -3.48 6.80
C GLU A 59 12.69 -2.29 7.75
N MET A 60 11.52 -1.66 7.71
CA MET A 60 11.24 -0.48 8.53
C MET A 60 11.36 -0.77 10.03
N GLY A 61 11.00 -1.99 10.47
CA GLY A 61 11.15 -2.43 11.86
C GLY A 61 12.58 -2.71 12.33
N SER A 62 13.59 -2.56 11.46
CA SER A 62 14.98 -2.86 11.79
C SER A 62 15.52 -1.90 12.87
N ARG A 63 16.20 -2.45 13.89
CA ARG A 63 16.95 -1.66 14.86
C ARG A 63 18.29 -1.28 14.24
N LEU A 64 18.47 0.01 13.97
CA LEU A 64 19.68 0.56 13.36
C LEU A 64 19.99 1.88 14.04
N ALA A 65 21.03 1.89 14.87
CA ALA A 65 21.51 3.10 15.53
C ALA A 65 21.91 4.15 14.49
N ASN A 66 21.40 5.36 14.67
CA ASN A 66 21.62 6.50 13.81
C ASN A 66 21.60 7.79 14.65
N PRO A 67 22.04 8.94 14.11
CA PRO A 67 22.12 10.18 14.88
C PRO A 67 20.81 10.69 15.50
N LYS A 68 19.65 10.13 15.10
CA LYS A 68 18.32 10.49 15.61
C LYS A 68 17.72 9.45 16.56
N GLY A 69 18.39 8.31 16.78
CA GLY A 69 17.96 7.25 17.71
C GLY A 69 18.28 5.83 17.21
N ASP A 70 17.68 4.83 17.86
CA ASP A 70 18.03 3.41 17.62
C ASP A 70 17.16 2.69 16.58
N THR A 71 16.25 3.42 15.93
CA THR A 71 15.27 2.86 14.98
C THR A 71 15.12 3.73 13.74
N LEU A 72 14.64 3.12 12.65
CA LEU A 72 14.30 3.84 11.43
C LEU A 72 13.08 4.76 11.62
N TYR A 73 12.17 4.42 12.54
CA TYR A 73 11.06 5.31 12.92
C TYR A 73 11.57 6.66 13.45
N ALA A 74 12.56 6.63 14.35
CA ALA A 74 13.19 7.83 14.88
C ALA A 74 13.98 8.59 13.79
N TYR A 75 14.66 7.86 12.91
CA TYR A 75 15.39 8.44 11.79
C TYR A 75 14.49 9.24 10.83
N TRP A 76 13.38 8.63 10.41
CA TRP A 76 12.43 9.24 9.49
C TRP A 76 11.59 10.32 10.15
N GLY A 77 11.18 10.13 11.41
CA GLY A 77 10.39 11.10 12.17
C GLY A 77 9.22 11.65 11.35
N LYS A 78 9.23 12.97 11.12
CA LYS A 78 8.16 13.66 10.36
C LYS A 78 8.35 13.66 8.83
N THR A 79 9.47 13.16 8.34
CA THR A 79 9.89 13.32 6.94
C THR A 79 8.90 12.69 5.97
N ILE A 80 8.50 11.45 6.24
CA ILE A 80 7.58 10.69 5.38
C ILE A 80 6.20 11.34 5.34
N ALA A 81 5.64 11.71 6.50
CA ALA A 81 4.34 12.37 6.58
C ALA A 81 4.32 13.72 5.85
N LYS A 82 5.40 14.52 5.97
CA LYS A 82 5.54 15.78 5.22
C LYS A 82 5.61 15.55 3.71
N ALA A 83 6.37 14.56 3.26
CA ALA A 83 6.47 14.22 1.85
C ALA A 83 5.12 13.73 1.27
N LEU A 84 4.34 12.96 2.05
CA LEU A 84 2.98 12.59 1.68
C LEU A 84 2.04 13.80 1.55
N ASN A 85 2.13 14.77 2.47
CA ASN A 85 1.35 16.00 2.36
C ASN A 85 1.72 16.80 1.11
N THR A 86 3.01 17.00 0.85
CA THR A 86 3.47 17.69 -0.37
C THR A 86 2.93 17.00 -1.61
N GLN A 87 2.98 15.66 -1.65
CA GLN A 87 2.43 14.93 -2.78
C GLN A 87 0.93 15.13 -2.94
N ALA A 88 0.19 15.09 -1.84
CA ALA A 88 -1.25 15.28 -1.90
C ALA A 88 -1.63 16.68 -2.37
N ASP A 89 -0.88 17.71 -1.95
CA ASP A 89 -1.07 19.08 -2.44
C ASP A 89 -0.81 19.15 -3.97
N GLU A 90 0.22 18.46 -4.48
CA GLU A 90 0.56 18.43 -5.92
C GLU A 90 -0.52 17.77 -6.80
N VAL A 91 -1.17 16.70 -6.31
CA VAL A 91 -2.19 15.96 -7.09
C VAL A 91 -3.63 16.28 -6.68
N GLY A 92 -3.82 17.20 -5.73
CA GLY A 92 -5.14 17.54 -5.19
C GLY A 92 -5.82 16.38 -4.44
N ALA A 93 -5.05 15.49 -3.80
CA ALA A 93 -5.61 14.36 -3.07
C ALA A 93 -6.32 14.80 -1.78
N THR A 94 -7.50 14.24 -1.53
CA THR A 94 -8.32 14.53 -0.34
C THR A 94 -8.21 13.48 0.75
N ALA A 95 -7.63 12.31 0.45
CA ALA A 95 -7.42 11.22 1.40
C ALA A 95 -6.17 10.40 1.06
N LEU A 96 -5.62 9.73 2.07
CA LEU A 96 -4.56 8.74 1.91
C LEU A 96 -5.13 7.33 2.04
N ILE A 97 -5.00 6.52 0.97
CA ILE A 97 -5.42 5.11 1.02
C ILE A 97 -4.25 4.26 1.53
N ASN A 98 -4.39 3.75 2.76
CA ASN A 98 -3.36 2.95 3.40
C ASN A 98 -3.45 1.48 3.00
N CYS A 99 -2.68 1.11 1.98
CA CYS A 99 -2.44 -0.28 1.58
C CYS A 99 -1.13 -0.86 2.14
N ALA A 100 -0.45 -0.17 3.08
CA ALA A 100 0.78 -0.64 3.68
C ALA A 100 0.53 -1.60 4.86
N SER A 101 1.57 -2.32 5.29
CA SER A 101 1.52 -3.02 6.58
C SER A 101 1.62 -2.02 7.73
N THR A 102 1.16 -2.42 8.92
CA THR A 102 1.31 -1.62 10.14
C THR A 102 2.77 -1.27 10.42
N GLU A 103 3.70 -2.20 10.18
CA GLU A 103 5.14 -1.97 10.36
C GLU A 103 5.61 -0.76 9.53
N TYR A 104 5.31 -0.74 8.24
CA TYR A 104 5.75 0.35 7.37
C TYR A 104 4.98 1.63 7.65
N PHE A 105 3.65 1.56 7.84
CA PHE A 105 2.83 2.75 8.09
C PHE A 105 3.15 3.43 9.42
N SER A 106 3.69 2.71 10.41
CA SER A 106 4.15 3.29 11.69
C SER A 106 5.28 4.31 11.53
N ALA A 107 5.95 4.37 10.37
CA ALA A 107 6.92 5.41 10.06
C ALA A 107 6.29 6.75 9.59
N VAL A 108 4.97 6.77 9.37
CA VAL A 108 4.21 7.98 9.04
C VAL A 108 3.74 8.62 10.35
N ASP A 109 4.32 9.77 10.72
CA ASP A 109 3.89 10.51 11.92
C ASP A 109 2.45 11.04 11.74
N PRO A 110 1.47 10.54 12.52
CA PRO A 110 0.06 10.93 12.37
C PRO A 110 -0.20 12.39 12.78
N LYS A 111 0.65 13.00 13.62
CA LYS A 111 0.51 14.42 13.99
C LYS A 111 1.00 15.35 12.88
N ALA A 112 1.85 14.86 11.99
CA ALA A 112 2.36 15.62 10.86
C ALA A 112 1.56 15.37 9.57
N LEU A 113 0.86 14.24 9.45
CA LEU A 113 0.01 13.93 8.31
C LEU A 113 -1.28 14.77 8.35
N LYS A 114 -1.61 15.45 7.26
CA LYS A 114 -2.80 16.30 7.13
C LYS A 114 -4.00 15.57 6.53
N LEU A 115 -3.75 14.48 5.81
CA LEU A 115 -4.77 13.72 5.09
C LEU A 115 -5.56 12.81 6.03
N PRO A 116 -6.89 12.70 5.87
CA PRO A 116 -7.63 11.59 6.44
C PRO A 116 -7.12 10.27 5.83
N VAL A 117 -6.97 9.25 6.67
CA VAL A 117 -6.46 7.94 6.26
C VAL A 117 -7.64 6.98 6.12
N ILE A 118 -7.72 6.30 4.98
CA ILE A 118 -8.70 5.26 4.71
C ILE A 118 -7.94 3.94 4.54
N THR A 119 -8.29 2.94 5.33
CA THR A 119 -7.62 1.63 5.33
C THR A 119 -8.55 0.55 4.80
N PRO A 120 -8.32 0.02 3.58
CA PRO A 120 -8.97 -1.19 3.11
C PRO A 120 -8.57 -2.41 3.95
N VAL A 121 -9.56 -3.17 4.41
CA VAL A 121 -9.40 -4.40 5.18
C VAL A 121 -9.97 -5.55 4.39
N PHE A 122 -9.18 -6.61 4.23
CA PHE A 122 -9.53 -7.76 3.40
C PHE A 122 -9.72 -9.00 4.26
N LEU A 123 -10.93 -9.55 4.27
CA LEU A 123 -11.33 -10.71 5.06
C LEU A 123 -11.59 -11.92 4.15
N GLU A 124 -11.25 -13.09 4.64
CA GLU A 124 -11.72 -14.35 4.08
C GLU A 124 -12.85 -14.90 4.95
N GLU A 125 -13.96 -15.23 4.30
CA GLU A 125 -15.12 -15.86 4.91
C GLU A 125 -15.03 -17.38 4.70
N ARG A 126 -15.03 -18.13 5.80
CA ARG A 126 -15.10 -19.60 5.81
C ARG A 126 -16.05 -20.03 6.93
N ASN A 127 -17.06 -20.84 6.61
CA ASN A 127 -18.03 -21.38 7.57
C ASN A 127 -18.72 -20.30 8.42
N GLY A 128 -19.03 -19.15 7.80
CA GLY A 128 -19.65 -18.01 8.47
C GLY A 128 -18.70 -17.15 9.31
N GLU A 129 -17.42 -17.51 9.43
CA GLU A 129 -16.41 -16.73 10.14
C GLU A 129 -15.55 -15.90 9.16
N ALA A 130 -15.45 -14.59 9.40
CA ALA A 130 -14.64 -13.68 8.61
C ALA A 130 -13.32 -13.37 9.33
N LYS A 131 -12.18 -13.67 8.70
CA LYS A 131 -10.85 -13.43 9.29
C LYS A 131 -9.83 -12.90 8.29
N ILE A 132 -8.83 -12.18 8.79
CA ILE A 132 -7.69 -11.76 7.98
C ILE A 132 -6.77 -12.95 7.79
N VAL A 133 -6.55 -13.35 6.53
CA VAL A 133 -5.49 -14.30 6.17
C VAL A 133 -4.35 -13.52 5.51
N SER A 134 -3.22 -13.43 6.21
CA SER A 134 -2.14 -12.48 5.92
C SER A 134 -1.65 -12.50 4.47
N PHE A 135 -1.49 -13.68 3.87
CA PHE A 135 -1.07 -13.83 2.47
C PHE A 135 -2.05 -13.15 1.52
N TRP A 136 -3.34 -13.46 1.66
CA TRP A 136 -4.39 -12.92 0.79
C TRP A 136 -4.65 -11.44 1.04
N ALA A 137 -4.59 -11.00 2.30
CA ALA A 137 -4.72 -9.59 2.63
C ALA A 137 -3.58 -8.74 2.04
N LYS A 138 -2.34 -9.23 2.04
CA LYS A 138 -1.21 -8.56 1.37
C LYS A 138 -1.43 -8.47 -0.13
N LYS A 139 -1.80 -9.59 -0.77
CA LYS A 139 -2.10 -9.61 -2.21
C LYS A 139 -3.25 -8.67 -2.58
N ALA A 140 -4.31 -8.63 -1.78
CA ALA A 140 -5.45 -7.75 -1.99
C ALA A 140 -5.08 -6.26 -1.84
N ARG A 141 -4.20 -5.89 -0.91
CA ARG A 141 -3.66 -4.51 -0.81
C ARG A 141 -2.95 -4.06 -2.08
N GLY A 142 -2.12 -4.93 -2.66
CA GLY A 142 -1.50 -4.69 -3.97
C GLY A 142 -2.53 -4.54 -5.08
N ALA A 143 -3.50 -5.46 -5.12
CA ALA A 143 -4.57 -5.42 -6.10
C ALA A 143 -5.43 -4.16 -5.99
N MET A 144 -5.67 -3.66 -4.78
CA MET A 144 -6.37 -2.40 -4.51
C MET A 144 -5.59 -1.20 -5.04
N ALA A 145 -4.28 -1.11 -4.76
CA ALA A 145 -3.43 -0.06 -5.31
C ALA A 145 -3.44 -0.08 -6.86
N ARG A 146 -3.43 -1.27 -7.47
CA ARG A 146 -3.58 -1.41 -8.92
C ARG A 146 -4.96 -1.00 -9.41
N PHE A 147 -6.03 -1.39 -8.72
CA PHE A 147 -7.40 -1.03 -9.09
C PHE A 147 -7.56 0.49 -9.14
N ILE A 148 -7.13 1.18 -8.09
CA ILE A 148 -7.09 2.65 -8.02
C ILE A 148 -6.34 3.22 -9.23
N ALA A 149 -5.13 2.69 -9.49
CA ALA A 149 -4.30 3.18 -10.58
C ALA A 149 -4.86 2.90 -11.98
N ARG A 150 -5.48 1.74 -12.19
CA ARG A 150 -6.04 1.37 -13.50
C ARG A 150 -7.27 2.18 -13.86
N HIS A 151 -8.07 2.54 -12.86
CA HIS A 151 -9.31 3.28 -13.05
C HIS A 151 -9.15 4.79 -12.81
N HIS A 152 -7.92 5.26 -12.55
CA HIS A 152 -7.62 6.67 -12.25
C HIS A 152 -8.52 7.24 -11.14
N LEU A 153 -8.78 6.46 -10.10
CA LEU A 153 -9.74 6.85 -9.07
C LEU A 153 -9.23 8.06 -8.28
N THR A 154 -10.08 9.07 -8.14
CA THR A 154 -9.78 10.30 -7.39
C THR A 154 -10.76 10.53 -6.23
N ASP A 155 -11.91 9.87 -6.22
CA ASP A 155 -12.86 9.87 -5.11
C ASP A 155 -12.69 8.57 -4.28
N PRO A 156 -12.40 8.65 -2.97
CA PRO A 156 -12.37 7.48 -2.10
C PRO A 156 -13.66 6.66 -2.05
N ALA A 157 -14.81 7.23 -2.40
CA ALA A 157 -16.07 6.50 -2.49
C ALA A 157 -16.04 5.40 -3.56
N ASP A 158 -15.25 5.58 -4.63
CA ASP A 158 -15.13 4.64 -5.75
C ASP A 158 -14.42 3.33 -5.35
N LEU A 159 -13.70 3.33 -4.22
CA LEU A 159 -13.07 2.12 -3.67
C LEU A 159 -14.09 1.02 -3.37
N ARG A 160 -15.36 1.39 -3.13
CA ARG A 160 -16.46 0.44 -2.90
C ARG A 160 -16.72 -0.46 -4.11
N GLY A 161 -16.28 -0.06 -5.30
CA GLY A 161 -16.36 -0.85 -6.53
C GLY A 161 -15.25 -1.90 -6.69
N PHE A 162 -14.32 -2.03 -5.75
CA PHE A 162 -13.25 -3.03 -5.81
C PHE A 162 -13.81 -4.46 -5.78
N ASP A 163 -13.50 -5.24 -6.82
CA ASP A 163 -14.03 -6.59 -7.05
C ASP A 163 -12.95 -7.65 -7.36
N LEU A 164 -11.67 -7.28 -7.32
CA LEU A 164 -10.57 -8.17 -7.73
C LEU A 164 -10.37 -9.30 -6.70
N GLY A 165 -10.15 -10.53 -7.18
CA GLY A 165 -9.80 -11.67 -6.33
C GLY A 165 -10.97 -12.24 -5.52
N GLY A 166 -12.21 -11.97 -5.95
CA GLY A 166 -13.44 -12.44 -5.33
C GLY A 166 -13.89 -11.61 -4.12
N TYR A 167 -13.22 -10.50 -3.85
CA TYR A 167 -13.57 -9.59 -2.78
C TYR A 167 -14.78 -8.73 -3.17
N GLY A 168 -15.64 -8.44 -2.22
CA GLY A 168 -16.72 -7.46 -2.36
C GLY A 168 -16.85 -6.59 -1.12
N PHE A 169 -17.30 -5.35 -1.30
CA PHE A 169 -17.48 -4.38 -0.22
C PHE A 169 -18.53 -4.84 0.81
N ARG A 170 -18.26 -4.57 2.09
CA ARG A 170 -19.13 -4.89 3.24
C ARG A 170 -19.55 -3.60 3.95
N PRO A 171 -20.69 -2.98 3.56
CA PRO A 171 -21.10 -1.68 4.10
C PRO A 171 -21.40 -1.73 5.60
N ASP A 172 -21.93 -2.84 6.08
CA ASP A 172 -22.26 -3.12 7.49
C ASP A 172 -21.04 -3.19 8.41
N GLN A 173 -19.86 -3.46 7.85
CA GLN A 173 -18.60 -3.55 8.59
C GLN A 173 -17.64 -2.38 8.30
N SER A 174 -18.09 -1.39 7.52
CA SER A 174 -17.28 -0.28 7.05
C SER A 174 -17.67 1.05 7.66
N ASP A 175 -16.69 1.94 7.79
CA ASP A 175 -16.86 3.32 8.22
C ASP A 175 -16.02 4.27 7.35
N ALA A 176 -15.97 5.55 7.71
CA ALA A 176 -15.27 6.59 6.95
C ALA A 176 -13.74 6.37 6.85
N SER A 177 -13.15 5.64 7.77
CA SER A 177 -11.69 5.39 7.89
C SER A 177 -11.30 3.95 7.59
N ARG A 178 -12.25 3.02 7.60
CA ARG A 178 -12.03 1.58 7.41
C ARG A 178 -13.05 1.01 6.45
N LEU A 179 -12.58 0.57 5.28
CA LEU A 179 -13.41 -0.07 4.26
C LEU A 179 -13.16 -1.58 4.28
N VAL A 180 -14.18 -2.36 4.61
CA VAL A 180 -14.08 -3.81 4.68
C VAL A 180 -14.51 -4.42 3.36
N PHE A 181 -13.69 -5.34 2.87
CA PHE A 181 -13.96 -6.20 1.74
C PHE A 181 -13.79 -7.64 2.19
N SER A 182 -14.67 -8.53 1.74
CA SER A 182 -14.52 -9.94 2.04
C SER A 182 -14.79 -10.81 0.82
N ARG A 183 -14.22 -12.01 0.85
CA ARG A 183 -14.40 -13.03 -0.17
C ARG A 183 -14.77 -14.36 0.46
N GLN A 184 -15.58 -15.13 -0.26
CA GLN A 184 -15.88 -16.51 0.11
C GLN A 184 -14.71 -17.41 -0.31
N VAL A 185 -14.23 -18.24 0.60
CA VAL A 185 -13.26 -19.28 0.28
C VAL A 185 -14.01 -20.58 0.09
N ALA A 186 -14.02 -21.11 -1.13
CA ALA A 186 -14.55 -22.44 -1.38
C ALA A 186 -13.80 -23.45 -0.50
N GLU A 187 -14.52 -24.37 0.14
CA GLU A 187 -13.87 -25.47 0.83
C GLU A 187 -13.02 -26.23 -0.20
N ALA A 188 -11.73 -26.38 0.10
CA ALA A 188 -10.94 -27.35 -0.64
C ALA A 188 -11.63 -28.70 -0.44
N GLN A 189 -12.16 -29.28 -1.52
CA GLN A 189 -12.60 -30.67 -1.49
C GLN A 189 -11.40 -31.48 -1.00
N ALA A 190 -11.57 -32.14 0.14
CA ALA A 190 -10.59 -33.10 0.63
C ALA A 190 -10.40 -34.15 -0.47
N ALA A 191 -9.21 -34.19 -1.04
CA ALA A 191 -8.77 -35.26 -1.93
C ALA A 191 -8.48 -36.52 -1.11
#